data_AF-A0A2S7Y9Y2-F1
#
_entry.id   AF-A0A2S7Y9Y2-F1
#
_cell.length_a   1.000
_cell.length_b   1.000
_cell.length_c   1.000
_cell.angle_alpha   90.00
_cell.angle_beta   90.00
_cell.angle_gamma   90.00
#
_symmetry.space_group_name_H-M   'P 1'
#
loop_
_entity.id
_entity.type
_entity.pdbx_description
1 polymer ?
#
loop_
_entity_poly.entity_id
_entity_poly.type
_entity_poly.pdbx_seq_one_letter_code
_entity_poly.pdbx_strand_id
1 'polypeptide(L)'
;MADFKSVLNIDENTKWRIERQRQIERQAKRDADRRHAMMRQPFLEERLLTEDNPPNCTLAAFKEPRLRKCPFKFDQISRVDKITQHPDQNAGKCDGGLDGWNWKVGFEGVTGGPFVLKLFWDYEPPETPYYFAAQRECQNAALLQQMHEALRPETADKGPVRILPAPEDRSECRANLMAFCDEQRAIQKQHPKHEDLEDVTSMPQLRR
;
A
#
# COMPACT_ATOMS: atom_id res chain seq x y z
N MET A 1 64.46 -33.31 8.51
CA MET A 1 63.72 -32.48 7.54
C MET A 1 62.24 -32.64 7.84
N ALA A 2 61.62 -31.62 8.45
CA ALA A 2 60.20 -31.66 8.80
C ALA A 2 59.37 -31.32 7.56
N ASP A 3 58.42 -32.19 7.22
CA ASP A 3 57.50 -32.05 6.09
C ASP A 3 56.52 -30.89 6.37
N PHE A 4 56.69 -29.80 5.63
CA PHE A 4 55.91 -28.57 5.74
C PHE A 4 54.60 -28.67 4.92
N LYS A 5 53.88 -29.79 5.02
CA LYS A 5 52.59 -30.00 4.35
C LYS A 5 51.46 -30.23 5.36
N SER A 6 51.14 -29.22 6.15
CA SER A 6 49.83 -29.17 6.83
C SER A 6 49.19 -27.77 6.87
N VAL A 7 49.71 -26.83 6.09
CA VAL A 7 49.08 -25.51 5.96
C VAL A 7 48.10 -25.60 4.79
N LEU A 8 46.79 -25.56 5.10
CA LEU A 8 45.63 -25.53 4.20
C LEU A 8 45.01 -26.89 3.83
N ASN A 9 44.52 -27.65 4.81
CA ASN A 9 43.36 -28.50 4.54
C ASN A 9 42.19 -27.97 5.37
N ILE A 10 41.46 -27.00 4.81
CA ILE A 10 40.19 -26.56 5.38
C ILE A 10 39.30 -27.80 5.43
N ASP A 11 39.01 -28.28 6.64
CA ASP A 11 38.13 -29.42 6.89
C ASP A 11 36.83 -29.28 6.06
N GLU A 12 36.33 -30.38 5.47
CA GLU A 12 35.17 -30.38 4.58
C GLU A 12 33.93 -29.74 5.25
N ASN A 13 33.81 -29.89 6.57
CA ASN A 13 32.77 -29.22 7.35
C ASN A 13 32.93 -27.69 7.32
N THR A 14 34.17 -27.19 7.39
CA THR A 14 34.47 -25.76 7.26
C THR A 14 34.19 -25.24 5.85
N LYS A 15 34.52 -26.01 4.79
CA LYS A 15 34.16 -25.67 3.40
C LYS A 15 32.64 -25.58 3.23
N TRP A 16 31.90 -26.56 3.76
CA TRP A 16 30.44 -26.57 3.71
C TRP A 16 29.82 -25.37 4.44
N ARG A 17 30.32 -25.02 5.63
CA ARG A 17 29.86 -23.84 6.39
C ARG A 17 30.11 -22.53 5.61
N ILE A 18 31.27 -22.40 4.99
CA ILE A 18 31.61 -21.23 4.15
C ILE A 18 30.68 -21.15 2.93
N GLU A 19 30.44 -22.26 2.24
CA GLU A 19 29.56 -22.27 1.06
C GLU A 19 28.11 -21.98 1.44
N ARG A 20 27.61 -22.56 2.53
CA ARG A 20 26.27 -22.25 3.06
C ARG A 20 26.13 -20.78 3.42
N GLN A 21 27.13 -20.19 4.08
CA GLN A 21 27.14 -18.77 4.42
C GLN A 21 27.10 -17.89 3.16
N ARG A 22 27.91 -18.22 2.13
CA ARG A 22 27.88 -17.52 0.84
C ARG A 22 26.53 -17.63 0.15
N GLN A 23 25.86 -18.78 0.22
CA GLN A 23 24.52 -18.95 -0.34
C GLN A 23 23.49 -18.07 0.36
N ILE A 24 23.54 -18.00 1.70
CA ILE A 24 22.67 -17.12 2.50
C ILE A 24 22.92 -15.65 2.14
N GLU A 25 24.17 -15.22 2.06
CA GLU A 25 24.54 -13.85 1.69
C GLU A 25 24.09 -13.48 0.26
N ARG A 26 24.27 -14.39 -0.70
CA ARG A 26 23.77 -14.20 -2.07
C ARG A 26 22.25 -14.08 -2.11
N GLN A 27 21.54 -14.90 -1.34
CA GLN A 27 20.09 -14.82 -1.26
C GLN A 27 19.64 -13.51 -0.61
N ALA A 28 20.25 -13.13 0.51
CA ALA A 28 19.97 -11.87 1.21
C ALA A 28 20.22 -10.67 0.30
N LYS A 29 21.32 -10.68 -0.47
CA LYS A 29 21.62 -9.64 -1.47
C LYS A 29 20.55 -9.57 -2.56
N ARG A 30 20.17 -10.71 -3.15
CA ARG A 30 19.10 -10.75 -4.17
C ARG A 30 17.77 -10.23 -3.61
N ASP A 31 17.43 -10.59 -2.38
CA ASP A 31 16.21 -10.11 -1.74
C ASP A 31 16.27 -8.61 -1.43
N ALA A 32 17.44 -8.09 -1.03
CA ALA A 32 17.67 -6.66 -0.84
C ALA A 32 17.57 -5.88 -2.16
N ASP A 33 18.23 -6.36 -3.22
CA ASP A 33 18.19 -5.75 -4.56
C ASP A 33 16.75 -5.73 -5.10
N ARG A 34 16.00 -6.83 -4.92
CA ARG A 34 14.58 -6.89 -5.29
C ARG A 34 13.74 -5.89 -4.51
N ARG A 35 13.93 -5.76 -3.19
CA ARG A 35 13.22 -4.77 -2.38
C ARG A 35 13.53 -3.35 -2.83
N HIS A 36 14.80 -3.02 -3.07
CA HIS A 36 15.20 -1.72 -3.60
C HIS A 36 14.58 -1.42 -4.96
N ALA A 37 14.55 -2.40 -5.87
CA ALA A 37 13.90 -2.24 -7.16
C ALA A 37 12.39 -1.96 -7.03
N MET A 38 11.70 -2.65 -6.10
CA MET A 38 10.28 -2.39 -5.83
C MET A 38 10.05 -0.97 -5.29
N MET A 39 10.92 -0.48 -4.40
CA MET A 39 10.80 0.88 -3.85
C MET A 39 11.02 2.01 -4.88
N ARG A 40 11.60 1.68 -6.04
CA ARG A 40 11.81 2.63 -7.16
C ARG A 40 10.68 2.61 -8.19
N GLN A 41 9.70 1.71 -8.05
CA GLN A 41 8.57 1.68 -8.97
C GLN A 41 7.71 2.95 -8.80
N PRO A 42 7.25 3.57 -9.90
CA PRO A 42 6.35 4.71 -9.82
C PRO A 42 5.07 4.38 -9.07
N PHE A 43 4.70 5.23 -8.12
CA PHE A 43 3.50 5.08 -7.28
C PHE A 43 2.65 6.36 -7.21
N LEU A 44 3.06 7.41 -7.92
CA LEU A 44 2.33 8.66 -8.08
C LEU A 44 1.94 8.82 -9.54
N GLU A 45 0.86 9.58 -9.74
CA GLU A 45 0.32 9.94 -11.04
C GLU A 45 0.04 11.44 -11.07
N GLU A 46 0.55 12.15 -12.08
CA GLU A 46 0.41 13.61 -12.20
C GLU A 46 -1.01 14.07 -12.53
N ARG A 47 -1.88 13.16 -13.02
CA ARG A 47 -3.28 13.48 -13.28
C ARG A 47 -3.98 13.84 -11.97
N LEU A 48 -4.75 14.93 -11.99
CA LEU A 48 -5.51 15.38 -10.84
C LEU A 48 -6.64 14.41 -10.53
N LEU A 49 -6.94 14.24 -9.24
CA LEU A 49 -8.14 13.56 -8.78
C LEU A 49 -9.32 14.54 -8.86
N THR A 50 -10.16 14.40 -9.87
CA THR A 50 -11.35 15.23 -10.11
C THR A 50 -12.51 14.35 -10.58
N GLU A 51 -13.76 14.85 -10.50
CA GLU A 51 -14.95 14.07 -10.89
C GLU A 51 -14.95 13.70 -12.39
N ASP A 52 -14.43 14.58 -13.25
CA ASP A 52 -14.30 14.39 -14.70
C ASP A 52 -13.10 13.50 -15.08
N ASN A 53 -12.23 13.19 -14.12
CA ASN A 53 -11.12 12.27 -14.28
C ASN A 53 -11.12 11.29 -13.09
N PRO A 54 -11.98 10.26 -13.10
CA PRO A 54 -12.06 9.26 -12.04
C PRO A 54 -10.96 8.19 -12.13
N PRO A 55 -10.54 7.58 -11.00
CA PRO A 55 -9.63 6.43 -10.98
C PRO A 55 -10.05 5.33 -11.98
N ASN A 56 -9.11 4.67 -12.63
CA ASN A 56 -9.45 3.50 -13.43
C ASN A 56 -9.48 2.24 -12.56
N CYS A 57 -10.48 1.39 -12.77
CA CYS A 57 -10.70 0.18 -11.98
C CYS A 57 -10.24 -1.09 -12.70
N THR A 58 -9.32 -0.99 -13.66
CA THR A 58 -8.82 -2.18 -14.37
C THR A 58 -7.91 -3.02 -13.47
N LEU A 59 -7.82 -4.32 -13.77
CA LEU A 59 -6.95 -5.26 -13.06
C LEU A 59 -5.48 -4.81 -13.08
N ALA A 60 -5.04 -4.23 -14.21
CA ALA A 60 -3.69 -3.67 -14.32
C ALA A 60 -3.48 -2.51 -13.33
N ALA A 61 -4.46 -1.62 -13.18
CA ALA A 61 -4.39 -0.50 -12.27
C ALA A 61 -4.44 -0.94 -10.79
N PHE A 62 -5.15 -2.02 -10.46
CA PHE A 62 -5.12 -2.62 -9.11
C PHE A 62 -3.79 -3.33 -8.80
N LYS A 63 -3.10 -3.87 -9.83
CA LYS A 63 -1.77 -4.50 -9.67
C LYS A 63 -0.66 -3.47 -9.49
N GLU A 64 -0.78 -2.32 -10.12
CA GLU A 64 0.18 -1.21 -10.07
C GLU A 64 -0.51 0.11 -9.68
N PRO A 65 -1.03 0.21 -8.44
CA PRO A 65 -1.80 1.37 -8.02
C PRO A 65 -0.91 2.61 -7.93
N ARG A 66 -1.39 3.72 -8.53
CA ARG A 66 -0.70 5.01 -8.52
C ARG A 66 -1.64 6.08 -8.00
N LEU A 67 -1.17 6.83 -7.00
CA LEU A 67 -1.98 7.86 -6.37
C LEU A 67 -2.07 9.08 -7.27
N ARG A 68 -3.29 9.49 -7.59
CA ARG A 68 -3.53 10.72 -8.33
C ARG A 68 -3.21 11.95 -7.52
N LYS A 69 -2.81 13.00 -8.22
CA LYS A 69 -2.43 14.27 -7.63
C LYS A 69 -3.64 14.92 -6.93
N CYS A 70 -3.43 15.33 -5.68
CA CYS A 70 -4.41 16.09 -4.92
C CYS A 70 -4.77 17.39 -5.68
N PRO A 71 -6.06 17.73 -5.86
CA PRO A 71 -6.45 18.96 -6.54
C PRO A 71 -6.21 20.22 -5.69
N PHE A 72 -6.02 20.06 -4.38
CA PHE A 72 -5.77 21.17 -3.47
C PHE A 72 -4.29 21.56 -3.46
N LYS A 73 -4.04 22.86 -3.47
CA LYS A 73 -2.69 23.42 -3.34
C LYS A 73 -2.35 23.68 -1.87
N PHE A 74 -1.05 23.66 -1.58
CA PHE A 74 -0.56 23.92 -0.22
C PHE A 74 -0.88 25.34 0.28
N ASP A 75 -0.87 26.34 -0.60
CA ASP A 75 -1.20 27.73 -0.27
C ASP A 75 -2.69 27.94 0.06
N GLN A 76 -3.55 26.97 -0.26
CA GLN A 76 -4.97 26.98 0.10
C GLN A 76 -5.24 26.42 1.51
N ILE A 77 -4.23 25.93 2.23
CA ILE A 77 -4.45 25.41 3.60
C ILE A 77 -4.85 26.57 4.51
N SER A 78 -6.10 26.55 4.99
CA SER A 78 -6.69 27.60 5.83
C SER A 78 -6.73 27.21 7.31
N ARG A 79 -6.61 25.92 7.62
CA ARG A 79 -6.60 25.41 8.99
C ARG A 79 -5.67 24.21 9.10
N VAL A 80 -4.91 24.17 10.18
CA VAL A 80 -4.12 23.00 10.62
C VAL A 80 -4.44 22.74 12.08
N ASP A 81 -4.75 21.50 12.42
CA ASP A 81 -5.10 21.08 13.78
C ASP A 81 -4.54 19.68 14.06
N LYS A 82 -4.44 19.32 15.35
CA LYS A 82 -4.12 17.97 15.77
C LYS A 82 -5.30 17.04 15.46
N ILE A 83 -5.00 15.79 15.12
CA ILE A 83 -6.05 14.77 14.98
C ILE A 83 -6.52 14.35 16.38
N THR A 84 -5.59 14.14 17.30
CA THR A 84 -5.86 13.80 18.70
C THR A 84 -5.73 15.04 19.59
N GLN A 85 -6.86 15.61 20.00
CA GLN A 85 -6.90 16.84 20.81
C GLN A 85 -6.39 16.64 22.25
N HIS A 86 -6.63 15.45 22.82
CA HIS A 86 -6.19 15.07 24.16
C HIS A 86 -5.41 13.76 24.06
N PRO A 87 -4.09 13.80 23.76
CA PRO A 87 -3.27 12.60 23.82
C PRO A 87 -3.28 12.11 25.27
N ASP A 88 -3.87 10.94 25.51
CA ASP A 88 -3.74 10.25 26.78
C ASP A 88 -2.24 9.93 26.96
N GLN A 89 -1.67 10.45 28.05
CA GLN A 89 -0.25 10.31 28.37
C GLN A 89 0.17 8.83 28.51
N ASN A 90 -0.79 7.92 28.74
CA ASN A 90 -0.55 6.49 28.91
C ASN A 90 -0.89 5.64 27.67
N ALA A 91 -1.64 6.14 26.69
CA ALA A 91 -2.21 5.31 25.62
C ALA A 91 -1.48 5.38 24.26
N GLY A 92 -0.33 6.04 24.16
CA GLY A 92 0.46 6.06 22.91
C GLY A 92 -0.28 6.70 21.71
N LYS A 93 -1.37 7.43 21.94
CA LYS A 93 -2.13 8.13 20.88
C LYS A 93 -1.43 9.42 20.51
N CYS A 94 -0.34 9.29 19.75
CA CYS A 94 0.24 10.39 19.01
C CYS A 94 -0.25 10.34 17.56
N ASP A 95 -0.32 11.51 16.91
CA ASP A 95 -0.80 11.60 15.52
C ASP A 95 0.29 11.17 14.51
N GLY A 96 1.42 10.66 14.98
CA GLY A 96 2.53 10.18 14.18
C GLY A 96 3.09 8.83 14.64
N GLY A 97 4.18 8.42 14.01
CA GLY A 97 4.84 7.14 14.26
C GLY A 97 6.14 7.04 13.48
N LEU A 98 6.60 5.81 13.25
CA LEU A 98 7.85 5.53 12.51
C LEU A 98 7.85 6.08 11.09
N ASP A 99 6.68 6.23 10.48
CA ASP A 99 6.55 6.59 9.06
C ASP A 99 6.37 8.09 8.82
N GLY A 100 5.96 8.84 9.84
CA GLY A 100 5.56 10.24 9.66
C GLY A 100 4.64 10.78 10.73
N TRP A 101 4.06 11.94 10.45
CA TRP A 101 3.06 12.61 11.28
C TRP A 101 1.84 13.02 10.47
N ASN A 102 0.65 12.88 11.06
CA ASN A 102 -0.60 13.24 10.43
C ASN A 102 -1.19 14.52 11.05
N TRP A 103 -1.75 15.37 10.21
CA TRP A 103 -2.40 16.62 10.60
C TRP A 103 -3.80 16.67 10.06
N LYS A 104 -4.73 17.20 10.86
CA LYS A 104 -6.07 17.56 10.41
C LYS A 104 -5.97 18.90 9.68
N VAL A 105 -6.35 18.96 8.40
CA VAL A 105 -6.26 20.18 7.61
C VAL A 105 -7.60 20.58 6.99
N GLY A 106 -7.77 21.87 6.77
CA GLY A 106 -8.84 22.46 5.96
C GLY A 106 -8.26 23.27 4.81
N PHE A 107 -8.99 23.32 3.70
CA PHE A 107 -8.63 24.13 2.54
C PHE A 107 -9.65 25.26 2.36
N GLU A 108 -9.18 26.46 2.04
CA GLU A 108 -10.01 27.64 1.79
C GLU A 108 -11.01 27.38 0.65
N GLY A 109 -12.27 27.75 0.86
CA GLY A 109 -13.32 27.58 -0.15
C GLY A 109 -13.77 26.14 -0.40
N VAL A 110 -13.24 25.14 0.33
CA VAL A 110 -13.58 23.72 0.12
C VAL A 110 -14.55 23.24 1.20
N THR A 111 -15.75 22.82 0.78
CA THR A 111 -16.70 22.06 1.60
C THR A 111 -16.43 20.57 1.47
N GLY A 112 -16.34 19.83 2.58
CA GLY A 112 -16.09 18.37 2.55
C GLY A 112 -14.92 17.88 3.41
N GLY A 113 -14.22 18.80 4.08
CA GLY A 113 -13.24 18.43 5.11
C GLY A 113 -13.90 17.93 6.42
N PRO A 114 -13.10 17.58 7.44
CA PRO A 114 -11.64 17.75 7.50
C PRO A 114 -10.87 16.73 6.65
N PHE A 115 -9.73 17.16 6.12
CA PHE A 115 -8.78 16.30 5.40
C PHE A 115 -7.64 15.90 6.33
N VAL A 116 -6.87 14.87 5.94
CA VAL A 116 -5.64 14.46 6.63
C VAL A 116 -4.45 14.73 5.72
N LEU A 117 -3.47 15.47 6.24
CA LEU A 117 -2.16 15.64 5.62
C LEU A 117 -1.14 14.77 6.36
N LYS A 118 -0.59 13.77 5.68
CA LYS A 118 0.52 12.97 6.20
C LYS A 118 1.85 13.53 5.71
N LEU A 119 2.73 13.88 6.64
CA LEU A 119 4.11 14.25 6.38
C LEU A 119 4.99 13.03 6.68
N PHE A 120 5.79 12.60 5.71
CA PHE A 120 6.71 11.47 5.84
C PHE A 120 8.09 11.95 6.28
N TRP A 121 8.78 11.15 7.09
CA TRP A 121 10.16 11.45 7.50
C TRP A 121 11.15 11.25 6.34
N ASP A 122 10.92 10.22 5.53
CA ASP A 122 11.73 9.89 4.37
C ASP A 122 11.07 10.40 3.08
N TYR A 123 11.82 11.19 2.29
CA TYR A 123 11.39 11.64 0.97
C TYR A 123 11.97 10.77 -0.17
N GLU A 124 12.96 9.93 0.14
CA GLU A 124 13.58 8.96 -0.75
C GLU A 124 13.47 7.54 -0.17
N PRO A 125 13.55 6.48 -1.00
CA PRO A 125 13.58 5.10 -0.50
C PRO A 125 14.71 4.87 0.51
N PRO A 126 14.41 4.39 1.72
CA PRO A 126 15.45 4.10 2.71
C PRO A 126 16.27 2.87 2.31
N GLU A 127 17.42 2.69 2.96
CA GLU A 127 18.20 1.46 2.84
C GLU A 127 17.48 0.27 3.50
N THR A 128 17.76 -0.94 3.01
CA THR A 128 17.26 -2.16 3.66
C THR A 128 17.70 -2.23 5.13
N PRO A 129 16.87 -2.77 6.04
CA PRO A 129 15.67 -3.57 5.79
C PRO A 129 14.34 -2.80 5.76
N TYR A 130 14.36 -1.47 5.79
CA TYR A 130 13.16 -0.65 5.90
C TYR A 130 12.39 -0.58 4.57
N TYR A 131 11.07 -0.40 4.64
CA TYR A 131 10.24 -0.15 3.46
C TYR A 131 10.09 1.36 3.23
N PHE A 132 9.80 1.76 2.01
CA PHE A 132 9.50 3.16 1.71
C PHE A 132 8.05 3.51 2.08
N ALA A 133 7.86 4.15 3.24
CA ALA A 133 6.53 4.40 3.81
C ALA A 133 5.63 5.25 2.90
N ALA A 134 6.15 6.30 2.28
CA ALA A 134 5.41 7.14 1.35
C ALA A 134 4.84 6.32 0.18
N GLN A 135 5.64 5.43 -0.41
CA GLN A 135 5.17 4.55 -1.48
C GLN A 135 4.01 3.66 -1.02
N ARG A 136 4.15 3.00 0.14
CA ARG A 136 3.12 2.08 0.66
C ARG A 136 1.80 2.79 0.94
N GLU A 137 1.86 3.95 1.57
CA GLU A 137 0.67 4.73 1.89
C GLU A 137 -0.01 5.30 0.65
N CYS A 138 0.77 5.79 -0.33
CA CYS A 138 0.20 6.25 -1.59
C CYS A 138 -0.47 5.11 -2.38
N GLN A 139 0.14 3.92 -2.41
CA GLN A 139 -0.47 2.75 -3.05
C GLN A 139 -1.77 2.33 -2.36
N ASN A 140 -1.81 2.34 -1.02
CA ASN A 140 -3.04 2.07 -0.27
C ASN A 140 -4.12 3.11 -0.56
N ALA A 141 -3.77 4.40 -0.55
CA ALA A 141 -4.70 5.48 -0.87
C ALA A 141 -5.24 5.38 -2.31
N ALA A 142 -4.39 4.99 -3.27
CA ALA A 142 -4.81 4.76 -4.65
C ALA A 142 -5.78 3.58 -4.77
N LEU A 143 -5.53 2.47 -4.07
CA LEU A 143 -6.47 1.34 -4.03
C LEU A 143 -7.81 1.75 -3.41
N LEU A 144 -7.81 2.56 -2.35
CA LEU A 144 -9.05 3.07 -1.76
C LEU A 144 -9.82 3.99 -2.72
N GLN A 145 -9.13 4.84 -3.49
CA GLN A 145 -9.74 5.66 -4.54
C GLN A 145 -10.40 4.77 -5.61
N GLN A 146 -9.72 3.71 -6.05
CA GLN A 146 -10.25 2.76 -7.02
C GLN A 146 -11.43 1.96 -6.48
N MET A 147 -11.37 1.48 -5.24
CA MET A 147 -12.50 0.80 -4.60
C MET A 147 -13.72 1.71 -4.47
N HIS A 148 -13.50 2.97 -4.09
CA HIS A 148 -14.59 3.95 -4.01
C HIS A 148 -15.24 4.19 -5.38
N GLU A 149 -14.43 4.37 -6.42
CA GLU A 149 -14.91 4.53 -7.79
C GLU A 149 -15.67 3.30 -8.31
N ALA A 150 -15.17 2.09 -8.02
CA ALA A 150 -15.82 0.84 -8.42
C ALA A 150 -17.20 0.63 -7.79
N LEU A 151 -17.51 1.32 -6.68
CA LEU A 151 -18.82 1.25 -6.02
C LEU A 151 -19.79 2.34 -6.49
N ARG A 152 -19.37 3.25 -7.37
CA ARG A 152 -20.24 4.30 -7.88
C ARG A 152 -21.36 3.74 -8.76
N PRO A 153 -22.58 4.31 -8.70
CA PRO A 153 -23.69 3.91 -9.56
C PRO A 153 -23.36 3.95 -11.05
N GLU A 154 -22.53 4.92 -11.47
CA GLU A 154 -22.11 5.09 -12.87
C GLU A 154 -21.31 3.90 -13.42
N THR A 155 -20.71 3.07 -12.55
CA THR A 155 -19.94 1.89 -12.94
C THR A 155 -20.73 0.58 -12.78
N ALA A 156 -22.03 0.64 -12.46
CA ALA A 156 -22.84 -0.56 -12.21
C ALA A 156 -22.90 -1.53 -13.40
N ASP A 157 -22.65 -1.05 -14.62
CA ASP A 157 -22.59 -1.87 -15.83
C ASP A 157 -21.49 -2.95 -15.77
N LYS A 158 -20.40 -2.69 -15.03
CA LYS A 158 -19.26 -3.61 -14.86
C LYS A 158 -19.59 -4.84 -14.04
N GLY A 159 -20.64 -4.80 -13.22
CA GLY A 159 -21.07 -5.91 -12.37
C GLY A 159 -20.98 -5.60 -10.87
N PRO A 160 -21.50 -6.50 -10.02
CA PRO A 160 -21.46 -6.34 -8.57
C PRO A 160 -20.03 -6.48 -8.04
N VAL A 161 -19.77 -5.92 -6.86
CA VAL A 161 -18.58 -6.23 -6.07
C VAL A 161 -18.99 -7.23 -4.99
N ARG A 162 -18.47 -8.45 -5.08
CA ARG A 162 -18.71 -9.53 -4.13
C ARG A 162 -17.41 -9.97 -3.46
N ILE A 163 -17.41 -10.00 -2.13
CA ILE A 163 -16.23 -10.35 -1.32
C ILE A 163 -16.55 -11.49 -0.35
N LEU A 164 -15.51 -12.16 0.14
CA LEU A 164 -15.59 -13.01 1.32
C LEU A 164 -15.58 -12.10 2.57
N PRO A 165 -16.62 -12.09 3.42
CA PRO A 165 -16.71 -11.16 4.55
C PRO A 165 -15.65 -11.42 5.64
N ALA A 166 -15.17 -12.66 5.76
CA ALA A 166 -14.16 -13.07 6.72
C ALA A 166 -13.01 -13.81 6.01
N PRO A 167 -12.12 -13.11 5.28
CA PRO A 167 -10.99 -13.76 4.63
C PRO A 167 -10.00 -14.26 5.69
N GLU A 168 -9.62 -15.52 5.61
CA GLU A 168 -8.75 -16.19 6.58
C GLU A 168 -7.27 -16.11 6.20
N ASP A 169 -6.99 -15.94 4.90
CA ASP A 169 -5.62 -15.92 4.39
C ASP A 169 -5.31 -14.78 3.41
N ARG A 170 -4.03 -14.72 3.02
CA ARG A 170 -3.52 -13.70 2.10
C ARG A 170 -4.11 -13.82 0.70
N SER A 171 -4.43 -15.04 0.25
CA SER A 171 -5.03 -15.30 -1.05
C SER A 171 -6.45 -14.76 -1.10
N GLU A 172 -7.25 -15.02 -0.06
CA GLU A 172 -8.62 -14.52 0.09
C GLU A 172 -8.66 -13.01 0.24
N CYS A 173 -7.76 -12.43 1.06
CA CYS A 173 -7.60 -10.97 1.14
C CYS A 173 -7.29 -10.36 -0.23
N ARG A 174 -6.43 -11.02 -1.03
CA ARG A 174 -6.11 -10.59 -2.38
C ARG A 174 -7.30 -10.77 -3.34
N ALA A 175 -8.08 -11.84 -3.20
CA ALA A 175 -9.29 -12.04 -3.98
C ALA A 175 -10.31 -10.94 -3.70
N ASN A 176 -10.51 -10.57 -2.43
CA ASN A 176 -11.35 -9.45 -2.03
C ASN A 176 -10.88 -8.12 -2.62
N LEU A 177 -9.57 -7.85 -2.57
CA LEU A 177 -9.00 -6.66 -3.21
C LEU A 177 -9.31 -6.63 -4.72
N MET A 178 -9.13 -7.77 -5.40
CA MET A 178 -9.36 -7.88 -6.84
C MET A 178 -10.85 -7.89 -7.21
N ALA A 179 -11.75 -8.18 -6.30
CA ALA A 179 -13.21 -8.15 -6.55
C ALA A 179 -13.72 -6.77 -7.00
N PHE A 180 -12.97 -5.70 -6.72
CA PHE A 180 -13.31 -4.34 -7.14
C PHE A 180 -12.87 -4.02 -8.57
N CYS A 181 -12.01 -4.83 -9.21
CA CYS A 181 -11.58 -4.53 -10.57
C CYS A 181 -12.63 -4.93 -11.62
N ASP A 182 -12.68 -4.19 -12.73
CA ASP A 182 -13.69 -4.33 -13.78
C ASP A 182 -13.76 -5.76 -14.34
N GLU A 183 -12.60 -6.39 -14.54
CA GLU A 183 -12.49 -7.74 -15.08
C GLU A 183 -13.10 -8.77 -14.12
N GLN A 184 -12.86 -8.63 -12.81
CA GLN A 184 -13.43 -9.55 -11.83
C GLN A 184 -14.92 -9.31 -11.64
N ARG A 185 -15.38 -8.06 -11.66
CA ARG A 185 -16.80 -7.70 -11.60
C ARG A 185 -17.57 -8.25 -12.81
N ALA A 186 -16.96 -8.21 -13.99
CA ALA A 186 -17.54 -8.77 -15.21
C ALA A 186 -17.71 -10.29 -15.11
N ILE A 187 -16.76 -11.00 -14.51
CA ILE A 187 -16.88 -12.43 -14.20
C ILE A 187 -18.01 -12.65 -13.19
N GLN A 188 -18.01 -11.90 -12.07
CA GLN A 188 -19.04 -12.04 -11.03
C GLN A 188 -20.46 -11.80 -11.57
N LYS A 189 -20.63 -10.89 -12.54
CA LYS A 189 -21.91 -10.62 -13.21
C LYS A 189 -22.46 -11.83 -13.97
N GLN A 190 -21.60 -12.71 -14.47
CA GLN A 190 -21.98 -13.90 -15.24
C GLN A 190 -22.42 -15.07 -14.34
N HIS A 191 -22.13 -15.01 -13.04
CA HIS A 191 -22.39 -16.08 -12.11
C HIS A 191 -23.42 -15.67 -11.05
N PRO A 192 -24.31 -16.59 -10.63
CA PRO A 192 -25.11 -16.40 -9.42
C PRO A 192 -24.21 -16.09 -8.23
N LYS A 193 -24.74 -15.31 -7.28
CA LYS A 193 -24.02 -15.02 -6.03
C LYS A 193 -23.85 -16.32 -5.24
N HIS A 194 -22.60 -16.64 -4.87
CA HIS A 194 -22.30 -17.74 -3.95
C HIS A 194 -22.75 -17.38 -2.53
N GLU A 195 -23.15 -18.36 -1.73
CA GLU A 195 -23.67 -18.13 -0.37
C GLU A 195 -22.66 -17.48 0.58
N ASP A 196 -21.38 -17.83 0.44
CA ASP A 196 -20.28 -17.29 1.24
C ASP A 196 -19.85 -15.86 0.87
N LEU A 197 -20.41 -15.29 -0.21
CA LEU A 197 -20.04 -13.97 -0.68
C LEU A 197 -21.06 -12.91 -0.24
N GLU A 198 -20.57 -11.72 0.08
CA GLU A 198 -21.40 -10.55 0.38
C GLU A 198 -21.25 -9.47 -0.69
N ASP A 199 -22.35 -8.77 -0.99
CA ASP A 199 -22.31 -7.63 -1.90
C ASP A 199 -21.82 -6.40 -1.14
N VAL A 200 -20.81 -5.74 -1.68
CA VAL A 200 -20.33 -4.45 -1.17
C VAL A 200 -20.96 -3.35 -2.01
N THR A 201 -21.66 -2.43 -1.35
CA THR A 201 -22.36 -1.31 -2.01
C THR A 201 -21.89 0.06 -1.53
N SER A 202 -21.04 0.10 -0.50
CA SER A 202 -20.47 1.35 0.03
C SER A 202 -19.12 1.11 0.69
N MET A 203 -18.26 2.13 0.67
CA MET A 203 -17.03 2.13 1.47
C MET A 203 -17.34 2.63 2.88
N PRO A 204 -16.79 2.01 3.94
CA PRO A 204 -16.86 2.58 5.28
C PRO A 204 -16.18 3.95 5.27
N GLN A 205 -16.92 4.98 5.69
CA GLN A 205 -16.35 6.31 5.89
C GLN A 205 -15.73 6.39 7.29
N LEU A 206 -14.56 7.04 7.40
CA LEU A 206 -14.04 7.47 8.68
C LEU A 206 -15.08 8.37 9.35
N ARG A 207 -15.35 8.18 10.64
CA ARG A 207 -16.36 8.95 11.39
C ARG A 207 -16.13 10.45 11.17
N ARG A 208 -17.21 11.17 10.83
CA ARG A 208 -17.22 12.63 10.71
C ARG A 208 -17.04 13.29 12.08
#